data_AF-A0A920NNR3-F1
#
_entry.id   AF-A0A920NNR3-F1
#
_cell.length_a   1.000
_cell.length_b   1.000
_cell.length_c   1.000
_cell.angle_alpha   90.00
_cell.angle_beta   90.00
_cell.angle_gamma   90.00
#
_symmetry.space_group_name_H-M   'P 1'
#
loop_
_entity.id
_entity.type
_entity.pdbx_description
1 polymer ?
#
loop_
_entity_poly.entity_id
_entity_poly.type
_entity_poly.pdbx_seq_one_letter_code
_entity_poly.pdbx_strand_id
1 'polypeptide(L)'
;MIPQRIMIRYGILVMILCPFTSHASSTPNIHTVNVISGESKQVSDVGDAVWVAQWSPVDSSILATTLPDVDTVRIVSINPHRSVTTQPLAIRSHYSDWRSAGPAIPLINIDPQTEIDVVDTYTYKPFSVFKHQVSLIFPAGTGIFGLTQWSDAMTRHLYTGIGIADFSENGTNYLFLQYANAMGGPLWGINLSVNMDIKFKPYDNANWGLLEENSSFGFWFQMPYNFGENFSNNHFFSGAITLTDRNANLIKGIDDNGEEFYI
;
A
#
# COMPACT_ATOMS: atom_id res chain seq x y z
N MET A 1 -0.78 11.78 -20.28
CA MET A 1 -1.10 13.21 -20.54
C MET A 1 -2.58 13.28 -20.90
N ILE A 2 -3.43 13.75 -19.99
CA ILE A 2 -4.90 13.81 -20.20
C ILE A 2 -5.21 15.11 -20.96
N PRO A 3 -5.98 15.09 -22.05
CA PRO A 3 -6.20 16.28 -22.86
C PRO A 3 -7.08 17.31 -22.15
N GLN A 4 -6.60 18.55 -22.02
CA GLN A 4 -7.47 19.69 -21.73
C GLN A 4 -8.48 19.82 -22.87
N ARG A 5 -9.78 19.71 -22.57
CA ARG A 5 -10.83 19.97 -23.54
C ARG A 5 -11.16 21.45 -23.55
N ILE A 6 -10.94 22.07 -24.70
CA ILE A 6 -11.23 23.47 -24.98
C ILE A 6 -12.38 23.52 -25.97
N MET A 7 -13.42 24.31 -25.69
CA MET A 7 -14.57 24.47 -26.57
C MET A 7 -14.95 25.94 -26.71
N ILE A 8 -15.28 26.38 -27.92
CA ILE A 8 -15.63 27.78 -28.22
C ILE A 8 -17.05 27.84 -28.79
N ARG A 9 -17.89 28.70 -28.22
CA ARG A 9 -19.19 29.07 -28.79
C ARG A 9 -19.53 30.52 -28.40
N TYR A 10 -20.08 31.30 -29.33
CA TYR A 10 -20.50 32.70 -29.10
C TYR A 10 -19.45 33.62 -28.45
N GLY A 11 -18.17 33.46 -28.81
CA GLY A 11 -17.09 34.27 -28.22
C GLY A 11 -16.80 33.97 -26.74
N ILE A 12 -17.20 32.80 -26.25
CA ILE A 12 -16.88 32.30 -24.92
C ILE A 12 -16.11 30.99 -25.07
N LEU A 13 -14.94 30.95 -24.42
CA LEU A 13 -14.10 29.76 -24.31
C LEU A 13 -14.48 29.03 -23.03
N VAL A 14 -14.85 27.76 -23.12
CA VAL A 14 -15.03 26.90 -21.95
C VAL A 14 -13.78 26.06 -21.78
N MET A 15 -13.21 26.14 -20.58
CA MET A 15 -12.02 25.38 -20.20
C MET A 15 -12.35 24.50 -19.00
N ILE A 16 -12.11 23.20 -19.15
CA ILE A 16 -12.13 22.27 -18.02
C ILE A 16 -10.73 22.26 -17.43
N LEU A 17 -10.59 22.80 -16.22
CA LEU A 17 -9.34 22.77 -15.48
C LEU A 17 -9.32 21.51 -14.62
N CYS A 18 -8.67 20.45 -15.11
CA CYS A 18 -8.43 19.22 -14.36
C CYS A 18 -7.31 19.48 -13.33
N PRO A 19 -7.37 18.97 -12.09
CA PRO A 19 -6.39 19.27 -11.04
C PRO A 19 -5.01 18.74 -11.39
N PHE A 20 -4.95 17.71 -12.25
CA PHE A 20 -3.69 17.15 -12.72
C PHE A 20 -2.93 18.05 -13.69
N THR A 21 -3.52 19.13 -14.23
CA THR A 21 -2.83 20.06 -15.14
C THR A 21 -3.03 21.54 -14.81
N SER A 22 -3.85 21.88 -13.80
CA SER A 22 -4.16 23.25 -13.42
C SER A 22 -4.04 23.44 -11.91
N HIS A 23 -2.97 24.14 -11.48
CA HIS A 23 -2.73 24.56 -10.11
C HIS A 23 -3.61 25.74 -9.64
N ALA A 24 -4.63 26.15 -10.42
CA ALA A 24 -5.35 27.39 -10.14
C ALA A 24 -6.24 27.35 -8.87
N SER A 25 -6.76 26.18 -8.46
CA SER A 25 -7.72 26.12 -7.34
C SER A 25 -7.83 24.78 -6.60
N SER A 26 -6.90 23.84 -6.82
CA SER A 26 -6.84 22.51 -6.16
C SER A 26 -8.05 21.57 -6.35
N THR A 27 -9.19 22.06 -6.86
CA THR A 27 -10.40 21.28 -7.13
C THR A 27 -10.87 21.49 -8.58
N PRO A 28 -10.99 20.43 -9.38
CA PRO A 28 -11.48 20.49 -10.76
C PRO A 28 -12.82 21.22 -10.89
N ASN A 29 -12.82 22.35 -11.60
CA ASN A 29 -14.03 23.09 -11.91
C ASN A 29 -14.03 23.58 -13.36
N ILE A 30 -15.21 23.93 -13.86
CA ILE A 30 -15.42 24.52 -15.17
C ILE A 30 -15.25 26.03 -15.05
N HIS A 31 -14.41 26.56 -15.94
CA HIS A 31 -14.19 27.99 -16.09
C HIS A 31 -14.62 28.42 -17.49
N THR A 32 -15.25 29.59 -17.57
CA THR A 32 -15.42 30.32 -18.81
C THR A 32 -14.36 31.40 -18.92
N VAL A 33 -13.73 31.51 -20.08
CA VAL A 33 -12.73 32.52 -20.39
C VAL A 33 -13.26 33.42 -21.50
N ASN A 34 -13.17 34.72 -21.30
CA ASN A 34 -13.44 35.70 -22.34
C ASN A 34 -12.28 35.69 -23.34
N VAL A 35 -12.55 35.40 -24.61
CA VAL A 35 -11.50 35.29 -25.65
C VAL A 35 -10.83 36.63 -26.00
N ILE A 36 -11.46 37.76 -25.67
CA ILE A 36 -10.93 39.09 -25.96
C ILE A 36 -10.10 39.61 -24.78
N SER A 37 -10.62 39.54 -23.55
CA SER A 37 -9.91 40.04 -22.36
C SER A 37 -8.98 39.01 -21.71
N GLY A 38 -9.15 37.72 -22.01
CA GLY A 38 -8.44 36.63 -21.33
C GLY A 38 -8.92 36.38 -19.89
N GLU A 39 -9.92 37.11 -19.40
CA GLU A 39 -10.43 36.95 -18.04
C GLU A 39 -11.15 35.61 -17.87
N SER A 40 -10.80 34.90 -16.80
CA SER A 40 -11.37 33.60 -16.42
C SER A 40 -12.37 33.77 -15.27
N LYS A 41 -13.52 33.11 -15.38
CA LYS A 41 -14.58 33.05 -14.37
C LYS A 41 -14.99 31.60 -14.11
N GLN A 42 -14.98 31.18 -12.85
CA GLN A 42 -15.50 29.88 -12.45
C GLN A 42 -17.03 29.84 -12.55
N VAL A 43 -17.58 28.79 -13.15
CA VAL A 43 -19.02 28.60 -13.37
C VAL A 43 -19.57 27.30 -12.79
N SER A 44 -18.73 26.45 -12.21
CA SER A 44 -19.14 25.25 -11.45
C SER A 44 -18.61 25.29 -10.02
N ASP A 45 -19.26 24.58 -9.13
CA ASP A 45 -18.92 24.44 -7.71
C ASP A 45 -19.05 22.98 -7.26
N VAL A 46 -18.41 22.10 -8.03
CA VAL A 46 -18.46 20.66 -7.79
C VAL A 46 -17.32 20.30 -6.84
N GLY A 47 -17.64 19.54 -5.78
CA GLY A 47 -16.63 18.99 -4.85
C GLY A 47 -15.84 17.82 -5.44
N ASP A 48 -16.42 17.14 -6.42
CA ASP A 48 -15.83 16.03 -7.18
C ASP A 48 -15.24 16.49 -8.51
N ALA A 49 -14.41 15.64 -9.11
CA ALA A 49 -13.82 15.95 -10.40
C ALA A 49 -14.82 15.90 -11.56
N VAL A 50 -14.86 16.99 -12.31
CA VAL A 50 -15.55 17.09 -13.60
C VAL A 50 -14.64 16.56 -14.70
N TRP A 51 -15.13 15.59 -15.47
CA TRP A 51 -14.32 14.87 -16.47
C TRP A 51 -14.77 15.11 -17.91
N VAL A 52 -16.06 15.38 -18.12
CA VAL A 52 -16.63 15.64 -19.45
C VAL A 52 -17.45 16.91 -19.37
N ALA A 53 -17.25 17.81 -20.33
CA ALA A 53 -18.18 18.90 -20.58
C ALA A 53 -18.41 19.05 -22.09
N GLN A 54 -19.62 19.41 -22.48
CA GLN A 54 -19.99 19.77 -23.85
C GLN A 54 -21.02 20.89 -23.85
N TRP A 55 -20.98 21.78 -24.84
CA TRP A 55 -22.14 22.64 -25.11
C TRP A 55 -23.36 21.79 -25.41
N SER A 56 -24.47 22.10 -24.75
CA SER A 56 -25.76 21.52 -25.09
C SER A 56 -26.10 21.79 -26.56
N PRO A 57 -26.57 20.78 -27.31
CA PRO A 57 -26.96 20.97 -28.69
C PRO A 57 -28.30 21.70 -28.82
N VAL A 58 -29.12 21.69 -27.77
CA VAL A 58 -30.49 22.22 -27.76
C VAL A 58 -30.60 23.61 -27.13
N ASP A 59 -29.65 23.98 -26.27
CA ASP A 59 -29.62 25.28 -25.61
C ASP A 59 -28.19 25.84 -25.46
N SER A 60 -28.05 26.94 -24.74
CA SER A 60 -26.77 27.61 -24.45
C SER A 60 -26.15 27.19 -23.12
N SER A 61 -26.52 26.02 -22.57
CA SER A 61 -25.90 25.48 -21.36
C SER A 61 -24.69 24.58 -21.67
N ILE A 62 -23.90 24.32 -20.65
CA ILE A 62 -22.81 23.34 -20.66
C ILE A 62 -23.33 22.08 -19.94
N LEU A 63 -23.38 20.96 -20.64
CA LEU A 63 -23.63 19.66 -20.03
C LEU A 63 -22.30 19.13 -19.48
N ALA A 64 -22.27 18.75 -18.21
CA ALA A 64 -21.07 18.24 -17.56
C ALA A 64 -21.33 16.99 -16.73
N THR A 65 -20.30 16.13 -16.62
CA THR A 65 -20.35 14.89 -15.81
C THR A 65 -19.22 14.86 -14.79
N THR A 66 -19.51 14.31 -13.61
CA THR A 66 -18.48 13.92 -12.63
C THR A 66 -17.76 12.65 -13.07
N LEU A 67 -16.61 12.36 -12.44
CA LEU A 67 -15.97 11.05 -12.53
C LEU A 67 -16.94 9.95 -12.07
N PRO A 68 -16.88 8.76 -12.70
CA PRO A 68 -17.57 7.57 -12.22
C PRO A 68 -16.83 6.98 -11.02
N ASP A 69 -16.90 7.62 -9.86
CA ASP A 69 -16.54 7.01 -8.59
C ASP A 69 -17.75 6.31 -7.93
N VAL A 70 -17.47 5.55 -6.87
CA VAL A 70 -18.20 4.36 -6.40
C VAL A 70 -19.72 4.52 -6.19
N ASP A 71 -20.23 5.75 -5.98
CA ASP A 71 -21.65 5.92 -5.61
C ASP A 71 -22.59 6.47 -6.68
N THR A 72 -22.21 7.41 -7.58
CA THR A 72 -23.05 7.87 -8.72
C THR A 72 -22.30 8.78 -9.70
N VAL A 73 -22.64 8.71 -11.00
CA VAL A 73 -22.30 9.78 -11.98
C VAL A 73 -23.40 10.84 -11.96
N ARG A 74 -23.03 12.11 -11.75
CA ARG A 74 -23.97 13.24 -11.83
C ARG A 74 -23.83 13.92 -13.18
N ILE A 75 -24.94 14.12 -13.88
CA ILE A 75 -25.03 14.91 -15.10
C ILE A 75 -25.75 16.21 -14.75
N VAL A 76 -25.12 17.36 -15.02
CA VAL A 76 -25.69 18.68 -14.71
C VAL A 76 -25.60 19.59 -15.93
N SER A 77 -26.67 20.34 -16.18
CA SER A 77 -26.69 21.46 -17.11
C SER A 77 -26.28 22.74 -16.38
N ILE A 78 -25.25 23.40 -16.87
CA ILE A 78 -24.59 24.55 -16.25
C ILE A 78 -24.78 25.77 -17.14
N ASN A 79 -25.33 26.86 -16.59
CA ASN A 79 -25.39 28.14 -17.29
C ASN A 79 -23.96 28.75 -17.37
N PRO A 80 -23.39 29.01 -18.56
CA PRO A 80 -22.04 29.56 -18.71
C PRO A 80 -21.88 30.99 -18.16
N HIS A 81 -22.97 31.70 -17.85
CA HIS A 81 -22.91 33.05 -17.29
C HIS A 81 -23.09 33.07 -15.77
N ARG A 82 -23.38 31.93 -15.14
CA ARG A 82 -23.63 31.89 -13.69
C ARG A 82 -22.42 32.37 -12.90
N SER A 83 -22.69 32.88 -11.72
CA SER A 83 -21.65 33.08 -10.69
C SER A 83 -21.79 31.95 -9.68
N VAL A 84 -20.66 31.48 -9.15
CA VAL A 84 -20.66 30.52 -8.06
C VAL A 84 -21.21 31.20 -6.80
N THR A 85 -22.15 30.53 -6.12
CA THR A 85 -22.82 31.02 -4.90
C THR A 85 -22.43 30.25 -3.65
N THR A 86 -21.51 29.29 -3.77
CA THR A 86 -21.06 28.46 -2.66
C THR A 86 -20.30 29.33 -1.67
N GLN A 87 -20.70 29.25 -0.40
CA GLN A 87 -19.98 29.87 0.70
C GLN A 87 -18.55 29.29 0.76
N PRO A 88 -17.55 30.09 1.17
CA PRO A 88 -16.22 29.57 1.47
C PRO A 88 -16.31 28.37 2.42
N LEU A 89 -15.54 27.32 2.14
CA LEU A 89 -15.49 26.12 2.96
C LEU A 89 -15.08 26.47 4.39
N ALA A 90 -16.01 26.37 5.33
CA ALA A 90 -15.79 26.62 6.75
C ALA A 90 -15.46 25.31 7.47
N ILE A 91 -14.16 24.97 7.51
CA ILE A 91 -13.64 23.85 8.31
C ILE A 91 -13.11 24.40 9.63
N ARG A 92 -13.32 23.67 10.75
CA ARG A 92 -12.71 24.02 12.04
C ARG A 92 -11.19 23.91 11.93
N SER A 93 -10.46 24.84 12.53
CA SER A 93 -8.98 24.95 12.45
C SER A 93 -8.27 23.59 12.56
N HIS A 94 -8.59 22.80 13.60
CA HIS A 94 -7.97 21.50 13.86
C HIS A 94 -8.06 20.48 12.70
N TYR A 95 -9.10 20.56 11.86
CA TYR A 95 -9.25 19.69 10.67
C TYR A 95 -8.65 20.30 9.39
N SER A 96 -8.14 21.54 9.45
CA SER A 96 -7.54 22.26 8.31
C SER A 96 -6.06 22.58 8.47
N ASP A 97 -5.49 22.36 9.66
CA ASP A 97 -4.08 22.68 9.98
C ASP A 97 -3.09 22.00 9.03
N TRP A 98 -3.44 20.82 8.49
CA TRP A 98 -2.65 20.09 7.49
C TRP A 98 -2.43 20.89 6.20
N ARG A 99 -3.34 21.82 5.84
CA ARG A 99 -3.22 22.64 4.61
C ARG A 99 -2.05 23.63 4.71
N SER A 100 -1.66 23.99 5.93
CA SER A 100 -0.54 24.86 6.25
C SER A 100 0.65 24.12 6.87
N ALA A 101 0.55 22.80 7.04
CA ALA A 101 1.64 22.00 7.57
C ALA A 101 2.79 21.93 6.55
N GLY A 102 3.91 22.55 6.90
CA GLY A 102 5.17 22.42 6.19
C GLY A 102 6.15 21.54 6.96
N PRO A 103 7.29 21.16 6.35
CA PRO A 103 8.36 20.53 7.09
C PRO A 103 8.85 21.45 8.21
N ALA A 104 9.10 20.90 9.40
CA ALA A 104 9.61 21.67 10.55
C ALA A 104 10.95 22.37 10.25
N ILE A 105 11.72 21.80 9.32
CA ILE A 105 12.97 22.35 8.81
C ILE A 105 12.77 22.58 7.31
N PRO A 106 12.45 23.81 6.87
CA PRO A 106 12.37 24.10 5.45
C PRO A 106 13.75 23.99 4.83
N LEU A 107 13.82 23.35 3.67
CA LEU A 107 15.05 23.30 2.87
C LEU A 107 15.19 24.64 2.14
N ILE A 108 15.94 25.56 2.74
CA ILE A 108 16.18 26.90 2.22
C ILE A 108 17.44 26.86 1.32
N ASN A 109 17.45 27.61 0.21
CA ASN A 109 18.58 27.72 -0.72
C ASN A 109 18.99 26.40 -1.41
N ILE A 110 18.03 25.52 -1.72
CA ILE A 110 18.27 24.46 -2.69
C ILE A 110 18.08 25.05 -4.08
N ASP A 111 19.17 25.18 -4.83
CA ASP A 111 19.12 25.39 -6.26
C ASP A 111 19.11 24.02 -6.96
N PRO A 112 17.99 23.62 -7.60
CA PRO A 112 17.89 22.34 -8.30
C PRO A 112 18.85 22.22 -9.51
N GLN A 113 19.41 23.34 -9.98
CA GLN A 113 20.37 23.40 -11.08
C GLN A 113 21.82 23.37 -10.59
N THR A 114 22.05 23.37 -9.27
CA THR A 114 23.39 23.19 -8.74
C THR A 114 23.87 21.79 -9.09
N GLU A 115 24.95 21.70 -9.86
CA GLU A 115 25.63 20.44 -10.12
C GLU A 115 26.12 19.86 -8.79
N ILE A 116 25.68 18.63 -8.49
CA ILE A 116 26.09 17.92 -7.28
C ILE A 116 27.38 17.18 -7.61
N ASP A 117 28.49 17.63 -7.01
CA ASP A 117 29.72 16.86 -7.03
C ASP A 117 29.58 15.64 -6.12
N VAL A 118 29.52 14.46 -6.74
CA VAL A 118 29.57 13.19 -6.02
C VAL A 118 31.00 13.01 -5.50
N VAL A 119 31.24 13.45 -4.27
CA VAL A 119 32.56 13.40 -3.61
C VAL A 119 33.11 11.98 -3.53
N ASP A 120 32.23 11.00 -3.28
CA ASP A 120 32.57 9.58 -3.21
C ASP A 120 31.42 8.70 -3.71
N THR A 121 31.78 7.59 -4.36
CA THR A 121 30.84 6.51 -4.70
C THR A 121 31.35 5.21 -4.09
N TYR A 122 30.48 4.51 -3.37
CA TYR A 122 30.81 3.22 -2.77
C TYR A 122 30.02 2.10 -3.45
N THR A 123 30.68 0.99 -3.75
CA THR A 123 29.99 -0.23 -4.17
C THR A 123 29.10 -0.72 -3.04
N TYR A 124 27.83 -0.95 -3.34
CA TYR A 124 26.87 -1.49 -2.37
C TYR A 124 27.35 -2.84 -1.82
N LYS A 125 27.36 -2.96 -0.48
CA LYS A 125 27.74 -4.15 0.26
C LYS A 125 26.57 -4.62 1.13
N PRO A 126 25.91 -5.74 0.80
CA PRO A 126 24.71 -6.26 1.49
C PRO A 126 24.81 -6.39 3.01
N PHE A 127 26.01 -6.68 3.51
CA PHE A 127 26.24 -7.03 4.91
C PHE A 127 27.09 -5.98 5.65
N SER A 128 27.33 -4.81 5.05
CA SER A 128 28.14 -3.77 5.70
C SER A 128 27.36 -2.90 6.67
N VAL A 129 26.04 -2.79 6.48
CA VAL A 129 25.17 -1.94 7.30
C VAL A 129 23.90 -2.71 7.62
N PHE A 130 23.73 -3.11 8.88
CA PHE A 130 22.47 -3.66 9.39
C PHE A 130 21.68 -2.53 10.07
N LYS A 131 20.43 -2.37 9.66
CA LYS A 131 19.47 -1.45 10.26
C LYS A 131 18.42 -2.26 11.01
N HIS A 132 18.25 -1.95 12.28
CA HIS A 132 17.13 -2.44 13.06
C HIS A 132 15.83 -1.83 12.52
N GLN A 133 14.82 -2.65 12.29
CA GLN A 133 13.49 -2.17 11.88
C GLN A 133 12.53 -2.17 13.06
N VAL A 134 12.42 -3.31 13.74
CA VAL A 134 11.50 -3.49 14.87
C VAL A 134 11.99 -4.63 15.75
N SER A 135 11.78 -4.48 17.06
CA SER A 135 11.75 -5.60 17.99
C SER A 135 10.54 -5.47 18.88
N LEU A 136 9.90 -6.60 19.16
CA LEU A 136 8.80 -6.73 20.10
C LEU A 136 9.13 -7.87 21.05
N ILE A 137 9.05 -7.60 22.35
CA ILE A 137 9.25 -8.61 23.39
C ILE A 137 8.13 -8.45 24.39
N PHE A 138 7.45 -9.53 24.75
CA PHE A 138 6.47 -9.51 25.83
C PHE A 138 6.44 -10.85 26.60
N PRO A 139 6.08 -10.82 27.90
CA PRO A 139 5.91 -12.03 28.69
C PRO A 139 4.76 -12.89 28.15
N ALA A 140 4.97 -14.20 28.08
CA ALA A 140 4.00 -15.19 27.63
C ALA A 140 3.85 -16.29 28.69
N GLY A 141 3.05 -16.02 29.74
CA GLY A 141 2.86 -16.96 30.84
C GLY A 141 4.15 -17.24 31.62
N THR A 142 4.66 -18.47 31.54
CA THR A 142 5.93 -18.92 32.13
C THR A 142 7.15 -18.57 31.28
N GLY A 143 6.95 -17.96 30.11
CA GLY A 143 7.97 -17.69 29.12
C GLY A 143 8.01 -16.26 28.60
N ILE A 144 8.78 -16.06 27.52
CA ILE A 144 8.91 -14.81 26.78
C ILE A 144 8.71 -15.09 25.30
N PHE A 145 7.89 -14.26 24.66
CA PHE A 145 7.84 -14.16 23.21
C PHE A 145 8.75 -13.00 22.75
N GLY A 146 9.50 -13.24 21.68
CA GLY A 146 10.33 -12.23 21.03
C GLY A 146 10.18 -12.25 19.51
N LEU A 147 10.12 -11.08 18.92
CA LEU A 147 10.20 -10.85 17.48
C LEU A 147 11.24 -9.76 17.22
N THR A 148 12.05 -9.93 16.19
CA THR A 148 12.96 -8.90 15.72
C THR A 148 13.09 -8.93 14.21
N GLN A 149 13.24 -7.77 13.60
CA GLN A 149 13.49 -7.65 12.17
C GLN A 149 14.58 -6.62 11.90
N TRP A 150 15.46 -6.98 10.99
CA TRP A 150 16.61 -6.20 10.58
C TRP A 150 16.69 -6.19 9.06
N SER A 151 17.29 -5.15 8.48
CA SER A 151 17.55 -5.10 7.05
C SER A 151 18.91 -4.50 6.73
N ASP A 152 19.33 -4.60 5.48
CA ASP A 152 20.41 -3.75 4.97
C ASP A 152 19.94 -2.27 4.84
N ALA A 153 20.86 -1.40 4.41
CA ALA A 153 20.59 0.03 4.23
C ALA A 153 19.47 0.35 3.22
N MET A 154 19.26 -0.51 2.21
CA MET A 154 18.29 -0.36 1.12
C MET A 154 17.07 -1.29 1.25
N THR A 155 16.96 -2.08 2.33
CA THR A 155 15.88 -3.06 2.55
C THR A 155 15.77 -4.12 1.43
N ARG A 156 16.88 -4.44 0.78
CA ARG A 156 17.02 -5.54 -0.18
C ARG A 156 17.31 -6.87 0.50
N HIS A 157 17.81 -6.85 1.73
CA HIS A 157 18.03 -8.02 2.58
C HIS A 157 17.22 -7.84 3.85
N LEU A 158 16.42 -8.84 4.19
CA LEU A 158 15.59 -8.84 5.38
C LEU A 158 15.93 -10.05 6.24
N TYR A 159 16.12 -9.81 7.54
CA TYR A 159 16.43 -10.83 8.53
C TYR A 159 15.35 -10.76 9.60
N THR A 160 14.59 -11.83 9.74
CA THR A 160 13.49 -11.92 10.71
C THR A 160 13.82 -13.02 11.70
N GLY A 161 13.67 -12.72 12.99
CA GLY A 161 13.76 -13.70 14.06
C GLY A 161 12.50 -13.67 14.91
N ILE A 162 11.95 -14.85 15.20
CA ILE A 162 10.84 -15.06 16.12
C ILE A 162 11.27 -16.15 17.09
N GLY A 163 11.05 -15.95 18.38
CA GLY A 163 11.41 -16.90 19.41
C GLY A 163 10.38 -16.96 20.52
N ILE A 164 10.17 -18.15 21.06
CA ILE A 164 9.39 -18.38 22.28
C ILE A 164 10.30 -19.16 23.21
N ALA A 165 10.62 -18.59 24.36
CA ALA A 165 11.35 -19.25 25.42
C ALA A 165 10.37 -19.58 26.55
N ASP A 166 10.17 -20.86 26.88
CA ASP A 166 9.39 -21.29 28.05
C ASP A 166 10.36 -21.72 29.16
N PHE A 167 10.23 -21.10 30.33
CA PHE A 167 11.10 -21.37 31.50
C PHE A 167 10.49 -22.38 32.48
N SER A 168 9.39 -23.05 32.12
CA SER A 168 8.82 -24.14 32.91
C SER A 168 9.73 -25.39 32.92
N GLU A 169 9.59 -26.25 33.93
CA GLU A 169 10.44 -27.44 34.13
C GLU A 169 10.47 -28.40 32.92
N ASN A 170 9.38 -28.44 32.15
CA ASN A 170 9.24 -29.23 30.92
C ASN A 170 8.92 -28.35 29.69
N GLY A 171 9.32 -27.07 29.73
CA GLY A 171 9.02 -26.11 28.68
C GLY A 171 9.73 -26.43 27.36
N THR A 172 9.05 -26.21 26.25
CA THR A 172 9.63 -26.32 24.91
C THR A 172 9.93 -24.94 24.37
N ASN A 173 11.14 -24.76 23.83
CA ASN A 173 11.53 -23.51 23.18
C ASN A 173 11.31 -23.61 21.67
N TYR A 174 10.91 -22.49 21.09
CA TYR A 174 10.60 -22.37 19.68
C TYR A 174 11.46 -21.27 19.07
N LEU A 175 11.97 -21.50 17.86
CA LEU A 175 12.75 -20.51 17.12
C LEU A 175 12.37 -20.53 15.65
N PHE A 176 12.25 -19.36 15.05
CA PHE A 176 12.17 -19.17 13.60
C PHE A 176 13.12 -18.07 13.18
N LEU A 177 14.00 -18.38 12.24
CA LEU A 177 14.89 -17.43 11.59
C LEU A 177 14.62 -17.45 10.10
N GLN A 178 14.47 -16.27 9.51
CA GLN A 178 14.29 -16.10 8.08
C GLN A 178 15.29 -15.08 7.55
N TYR A 179 15.83 -15.39 6.39
CA TYR A 179 16.54 -14.46 5.53
C TYR A 179 15.80 -14.34 4.20
N ALA A 180 15.50 -13.13 3.76
CA ALA A 180 14.94 -12.84 2.44
C ALA A 180 15.84 -11.86 1.67
N ASN A 181 15.96 -12.09 0.36
CA ASN A 181 16.83 -11.36 -0.55
C ASN A 181 16.05 -10.90 -1.78
N ALA A 182 16.11 -9.60 -2.05
CA ALA A 182 15.50 -8.87 -3.16
C ALA A 182 16.54 -8.08 -3.99
N MET A 183 17.81 -8.48 -3.97
CA MET A 183 18.94 -7.76 -4.58
C MET A 183 18.95 -7.79 -6.12
N GLY A 184 18.00 -8.49 -6.74
CA GLY A 184 17.76 -8.57 -8.18
C GLY A 184 17.32 -9.97 -8.59
N GLY A 185 16.34 -10.06 -9.50
CA GLY A 185 15.71 -11.33 -9.90
C GLY A 185 14.52 -11.72 -8.99
N PRO A 186 14.17 -13.02 -8.91
CA PRO A 186 13.16 -13.50 -7.97
C PRO A 186 13.51 -13.10 -6.54
N LEU A 187 12.49 -12.72 -5.76
CA LEU A 187 12.60 -12.70 -4.31
C LEU A 187 12.89 -14.13 -3.85
N TRP A 188 13.90 -14.33 -3.02
CA TRP A 188 14.19 -15.65 -2.48
C TRP A 188 14.60 -15.58 -1.03
N GLY A 189 14.50 -16.69 -0.33
CA GLY A 189 14.86 -16.74 1.07
C GLY A 189 15.13 -18.13 1.60
N ILE A 190 15.64 -18.13 2.82
CA ILE A 190 15.95 -19.31 3.61
C ILE A 190 15.20 -19.18 4.93
N ASN A 191 14.56 -20.26 5.36
CA ASN A 191 13.87 -20.37 6.64
C ASN A 191 14.53 -21.47 7.46
N LEU A 192 14.75 -21.21 8.74
CA LEU A 192 15.13 -22.18 9.75
C LEU A 192 14.07 -22.13 10.85
N SER A 193 13.50 -23.27 11.18
CA SER A 193 12.50 -23.41 12.25
C SER A 193 12.97 -24.50 13.22
N VAL A 194 12.88 -24.23 14.52
CA VAL A 194 13.04 -25.21 15.59
C VAL A 194 11.72 -25.28 16.33
N ASN A 195 11.03 -26.42 16.19
CA ASN A 195 9.67 -26.69 16.70
C ASN A 195 8.57 -25.72 16.22
N MET A 196 8.90 -24.75 15.35
CA MET A 196 8.00 -23.69 14.90
C MET A 196 7.42 -23.93 13.48
N ASP A 197 7.71 -25.08 12.85
CA ASP A 197 7.00 -25.55 11.64
C ASP A 197 5.75 -26.33 12.06
N ILE A 198 4.73 -25.57 12.47
CA ILE A 198 3.49 -26.10 13.03
C ILE A 198 2.59 -26.62 11.91
N LYS A 199 2.18 -27.89 11.99
CA LYS A 199 1.20 -28.49 11.08
C LYS A 199 0.01 -29.00 11.85
N PHE A 200 -1.18 -28.59 11.42
CA PHE A 200 -2.45 -29.07 11.94
C PHE A 200 -3.15 -29.91 10.87
N LYS A 201 -3.54 -31.13 11.21
CA LYS A 201 -4.34 -31.99 10.33
C LYS A 201 -5.60 -32.44 11.05
N PRO A 202 -6.80 -32.04 10.58
CA PRO A 202 -8.02 -32.62 11.09
C PRO A 202 -8.06 -34.11 10.70
N TYR A 203 -8.35 -34.97 11.66
CA TYR A 203 -8.62 -36.40 11.45
C TYR A 203 -10.08 -36.66 11.81
N ASP A 204 -10.73 -37.55 11.05
CA ASP A 204 -12.12 -37.92 11.32
C ASP A 204 -12.23 -38.49 12.74
N ASN A 205 -13.16 -37.91 13.52
CA ASN A 205 -13.50 -38.20 14.91
C ASN A 205 -12.60 -37.64 16.02
N ALA A 206 -11.53 -36.87 15.73
CA ALA A 206 -10.79 -36.16 16.77
C ALA A 206 -11.10 -34.66 16.79
N ASN A 207 -11.55 -34.17 17.96
CA ASN A 207 -11.84 -32.76 18.19
C ASN A 207 -10.65 -31.82 17.87
N TRP A 208 -9.40 -32.29 17.99
CA TRP A 208 -8.17 -31.48 17.81
C TRP A 208 -7.22 -32.02 16.73
N GLY A 209 -7.56 -33.12 16.04
CA GLY A 209 -6.69 -33.70 15.01
C GLY A 209 -5.25 -34.00 15.45
N LEU A 210 -4.31 -34.03 14.48
CA LEU A 210 -2.87 -34.15 14.70
C LEU A 210 -2.22 -32.77 14.69
N LEU A 211 -1.47 -32.45 15.75
CA LEU A 211 -0.59 -31.30 15.83
C LEU A 211 0.86 -31.76 15.75
N GLU A 212 1.60 -31.20 14.80
CA GLU A 212 3.03 -31.46 14.66
C GLU A 212 3.79 -30.15 14.88
N GLU A 213 4.78 -30.18 15.76
CA GLU A 213 5.68 -29.07 16.07
C GLU A 213 7.06 -29.42 15.52
N ASN A 214 7.28 -29.14 14.24
CA ASN A 214 8.43 -29.66 13.54
C ASN A 214 9.61 -28.67 13.52
N SER A 215 10.81 -29.22 13.33
CA SER A 215 11.98 -28.44 12.99
C SER A 215 12.23 -28.55 11.48
N SER A 216 12.55 -27.45 10.83
CA SER A 216 12.69 -27.42 9.37
C SER A 216 13.74 -26.45 8.87
N PHE A 217 14.30 -26.78 7.71
CA PHE A 217 15.15 -25.92 6.92
C PHE A 217 14.57 -25.83 5.51
N GLY A 218 14.28 -24.61 5.05
CA GLY A 218 13.62 -24.38 3.78
C GLY A 218 14.34 -23.34 2.94
N PHE A 219 14.32 -23.55 1.62
CA PHE A 219 14.64 -22.56 0.61
C PHE A 219 13.37 -22.26 -0.19
N TRP A 220 13.10 -21.00 -0.47
CA TRP A 220 11.93 -20.58 -1.25
C TRP A 220 12.29 -19.44 -2.20
N PHE A 221 11.51 -19.31 -3.27
CA PHE A 221 11.59 -18.18 -4.18
C PHE A 221 10.21 -17.79 -4.71
N GLN A 222 10.08 -16.53 -5.12
CA GLN A 222 8.88 -15.90 -5.65
C GLN A 222 9.29 -14.88 -6.72
N MET A 223 8.64 -14.90 -7.88
CA MET A 223 8.91 -14.01 -9.00
C MET A 223 7.58 -13.51 -9.58
N PRO A 224 7.20 -12.25 -9.32
CA PRO A 224 6.16 -11.61 -10.12
C PRO A 224 6.72 -11.37 -11.53
N TYR A 225 5.92 -11.66 -12.55
CA TYR A 225 6.30 -11.46 -13.95
C TYR A 225 5.10 -10.94 -14.75
N ASN A 226 5.32 -9.95 -15.60
CA ASN A 226 4.31 -9.43 -16.52
C ASN A 226 4.84 -9.59 -17.95
N PHE A 227 4.13 -10.35 -18.80
CA PHE A 227 4.54 -10.61 -20.18
C PHE A 227 4.35 -9.40 -21.12
N GLY A 228 3.83 -8.28 -20.62
CA GLY A 228 3.80 -6.98 -21.32
C GLY A 228 2.62 -6.79 -22.28
N GLU A 229 1.76 -7.79 -22.45
CA GLU A 229 0.62 -7.69 -23.39
C GLU A 229 -0.59 -6.93 -22.82
N ASN A 230 -0.67 -6.74 -21.50
CA ASN A 230 -1.69 -5.92 -20.82
C ASN A 230 -1.22 -5.52 -19.41
N PHE A 231 -1.60 -4.34 -18.93
CA PHE A 231 -1.41 -3.91 -17.53
C PHE A 231 -2.10 -4.84 -16.51
N SER A 232 -3.10 -5.62 -16.94
CA SER A 232 -3.76 -6.64 -16.10
C SER A 232 -3.09 -8.01 -16.13
N ASN A 233 -2.04 -8.22 -16.94
CA ASN A 233 -1.43 -9.55 -17.12
C ASN A 233 -0.33 -9.80 -16.07
N ASN A 234 -0.74 -10.14 -14.85
CA ASN A 234 0.16 -10.39 -13.73
C ASN A 234 0.31 -11.89 -13.48
N HIS A 235 1.53 -12.39 -13.61
CA HIS A 235 1.88 -13.77 -13.29
C HIS A 235 2.75 -13.81 -12.04
N PHE A 236 2.67 -14.94 -11.34
CA PHE A 236 3.44 -15.18 -10.15
C PHE A 236 4.00 -16.60 -10.20
N PHE A 237 5.33 -16.71 -10.19
CA PHE A 237 6.03 -17.99 -10.14
C PHE A 237 6.63 -18.17 -8.76
N SER A 238 6.40 -19.30 -8.13
CA SER A 238 6.98 -19.61 -6.83
C SER A 238 7.35 -21.07 -6.71
N GLY A 239 8.35 -21.36 -5.89
CA GLY A 239 8.73 -22.71 -5.54
C GLY A 239 9.42 -22.72 -4.19
N ALA A 240 9.38 -23.87 -3.52
CA ALA A 240 10.06 -24.08 -2.26
C ALA A 240 10.51 -25.53 -2.12
N ILE A 241 11.63 -25.72 -1.42
CA ILE A 241 12.11 -27.02 -0.95
C ILE A 241 12.26 -26.89 0.56
N THR A 242 11.71 -27.84 1.32
CA THR A 242 11.80 -27.85 2.78
C THR A 242 12.17 -29.23 3.27
N LEU A 243 13.23 -29.29 4.06
CA LEU A 243 13.66 -30.46 4.80
C LEU A 243 13.07 -30.33 6.21
N THR A 244 12.23 -31.27 6.60
CA THR A 244 11.56 -31.25 7.90
C THR A 244 12.00 -32.47 8.70
N ASP A 245 12.51 -32.24 9.91
CA ASP A 245 12.56 -33.25 10.96
C ASP A 245 11.20 -33.27 11.67
N ARG A 246 10.50 -34.38 11.53
CA ARG A 246 9.08 -34.46 11.85
C ARG A 246 8.89 -35.06 13.23
N ASN A 247 8.32 -34.28 14.15
CA ASN A 247 7.87 -34.73 15.44
C ASN A 247 6.35 -34.71 15.50
N ALA A 248 5.73 -35.88 15.37
CA ALA A 248 4.29 -36.03 15.43
C ALA A 248 3.88 -36.34 16.88
N ASN A 249 3.47 -35.31 17.61
CA ASN A 249 2.90 -35.47 18.93
C ASN A 249 1.41 -35.81 18.78
N LEU A 250 1.02 -36.95 19.35
CA LEU A 250 -0.36 -37.38 19.39
C LEU A 250 -1.05 -36.62 20.52
N ILE A 251 -1.98 -35.74 20.18
CA ILE A 251 -2.81 -35.06 21.17
C ILE A 251 -3.91 -36.03 21.60
N LYS A 252 -4.14 -36.13 22.91
CA LYS A 252 -5.29 -36.87 23.45
C LYS A 252 -6.59 -36.29 22.88
N GLY A 253 -7.31 -37.09 22.11
CA GLY A 253 -8.66 -36.77 21.67
C GLY A 253 -9.65 -37.08 22.78
N ILE A 254 -10.68 -36.25 22.90
CA ILE A 254 -11.91 -36.58 23.64
C ILE A 254 -12.96 -36.86 22.57
N ASP A 255 -13.58 -38.04 22.57
CA ASP A 255 -14.66 -38.37 21.63
C ASP A 255 -15.97 -37.64 21.99
N ASP A 256 -16.99 -37.78 21.16
CA ASP A 256 -18.32 -37.18 21.41
C ASP A 256 -19.01 -37.72 22.68
N ASN A 257 -18.49 -38.81 23.27
CA ASN A 257 -18.98 -39.44 24.49
C ASN A 257 -18.14 -39.06 25.74
N GLY A 258 -17.08 -38.27 25.58
CA GLY A 258 -16.18 -37.89 26.67
C GLY A 258 -15.08 -38.91 26.99
N GLU A 259 -14.89 -39.93 26.16
CA GLU A 259 -13.83 -40.94 26.32
C GLU A 259 -12.50 -40.45 25.74
N GLU A 260 -11.42 -40.60 26.51
CA GLU A 260 -10.06 -40.31 26.04
C GLU A 260 -9.59 -41.42 25.10
N PHE A 261 -9.14 -41.04 23.91
CA PHE A 261 -8.41 -41.94 23.02
C PHE A 261 -7.11 -41.31 22.54
N TYR A 262 -6.09 -42.16 22.40
CA TYR A 262 -4.85 -41.80 21.73
C TYR A 262 -5.02 -42.12 20.25
N ILE A 263 -4.94 -41.11 19.40
CA ILE A 263 -4.57 -41.32 17.99
C ILE A 263 -3.09 -41.67 17.95
#